data_AF-A0A9D9YA95-F1
#
_entry.id   AF-A0A9D9YA95-F1
#
_cell.length_a   1.000
_cell.length_b   1.000
_cell.length_c   1.000
_cell.angle_alpha   90.00
_cell.angle_beta   90.00
_cell.angle_gamma   90.00
#
_symmetry.space_group_name_H-M   'P 1'
#
loop_
_entity.id
_entity.type
_entity.pdbx_description
1 polymer ?
#
loop_
_entity_poly.entity_id
_entity_poly.type
_entity_poly.pdbx_seq_one_letter_code
_entity_poly.pdbx_strand_id
1 'polypeptide(L)'
;MSSKKIIIALLSIAGAGIAYYALSPLFRNIKRDDPLPVNVNVKEEQDRMPGEESVLPDTLLAANIQGTPAHPASGTVRVVEADGKRYLRYENFKTINGPDLFVYLSGDLEAKTYVNLGELRATEGNVNYEIPKDIDLDVYPYALVWCQQFSVLFNSAKIR
;
A
#
# COMPACT_ATOMS: atom_id res chain seq x y z
N MET A 1 9.28 19.50 -47.73
CA MET A 1 8.15 19.51 -46.77
C MET A 1 7.89 20.95 -46.35
N SER A 2 6.65 21.46 -46.39
CA SER A 2 6.37 22.87 -46.05
C SER A 2 6.69 23.13 -44.57
N SER A 3 7.24 24.31 -44.26
CA SER A 3 7.54 24.76 -42.88
C SER A 3 6.35 24.61 -41.93
N LYS A 4 5.12 24.82 -42.42
CA LYS A 4 3.89 24.59 -41.65
C LYS A 4 3.73 23.12 -41.23
N LYS A 5 4.07 22.17 -42.11
CA LYS A 5 4.00 20.73 -41.80
C LYS A 5 5.05 20.33 -40.75
N ILE A 6 6.23 20.96 -40.79
CA ILE A 6 7.29 20.74 -39.79
C ILE A 6 6.85 21.27 -38.42
N ILE A 7 6.28 22.48 -38.36
CA ILE A 7 5.78 23.07 -37.12
C ILE A 7 4.66 22.22 -36.51
N ILE A 8 3.69 21.78 -37.32
CA ILE A 8 2.60 20.91 -36.85
C ILE A 8 3.16 19.61 -36.28
N ALA A 9 4.13 18.98 -36.97
CA ALA A 9 4.75 17.74 -36.49
C ALA A 9 5.47 17.94 -35.14
N LEU A 10 6.22 19.03 -34.99
CA LEU A 10 6.92 19.35 -33.74
C LEU A 10 5.95 19.61 -32.58
N LEU A 11 4.87 20.36 -32.83
CA LEU A 11 3.82 20.61 -31.82
C LEU A 11 3.12 19.31 -31.40
N SER A 12 2.82 18.42 -32.33
CA SER A 12 2.23 17.12 -32.01
C SER A 12 3.15 16.26 -31.14
N ILE A 13 4.45 16.22 -31.45
CA ILE A 13 5.44 15.48 -30.66
C ILE A 13 5.56 16.08 -29.25
N ALA A 14 5.66 17.41 -29.15
CA ALA A 14 5.72 18.10 -27.86
C ALA A 14 4.44 17.84 -27.03
N GLY A 15 3.26 17.93 -27.65
CA GLY A 15 1.98 17.65 -27.00
C GLY A 15 1.89 16.20 -26.51
N ALA A 16 2.30 15.23 -27.32
CA ALA A 16 2.34 13.82 -26.92
C ALA A 16 3.33 13.59 -25.76
N GLY A 17 4.50 14.25 -25.78
CA GLY A 17 5.48 14.18 -24.70
C GLY A 17 4.94 14.73 -23.37
N ILE A 18 4.25 15.88 -23.40
CA ILE A 18 3.61 16.47 -22.22
C ILE A 18 2.51 15.55 -21.67
N ALA A 19 1.64 15.03 -22.56
CA ALA A 19 0.58 14.12 -22.16
C ALA A 19 1.14 12.83 -21.52
N TYR A 20 2.18 12.25 -22.12
CA TYR A 20 2.87 11.09 -21.55
C TYR A 20 3.48 11.40 -20.19
N TYR A 21 4.17 12.53 -20.04
CA TYR A 21 4.76 12.93 -18.77
C TYR A 21 3.70 13.07 -17.66
N ALA A 22 2.58 13.75 -17.95
CA ALA A 22 1.48 13.95 -17.02
C ALA A 22 0.79 12.65 -16.61
N LEU A 23 0.64 11.69 -17.53
CA LEU A 23 0.02 10.39 -17.25
C LEU A 23 1.00 9.35 -16.69
N SER A 24 2.30 9.57 -16.84
CA SER A 24 3.31 8.58 -16.43
C SER A 24 3.24 8.13 -14.97
N PRO A 25 2.88 8.97 -13.97
CA PRO A 25 2.77 8.53 -12.58
C PRO A 25 1.80 7.37 -12.39
N LEU A 26 0.72 7.31 -13.18
CA LEU A 26 -0.31 6.25 -13.09
C LEU A 26 0.22 4.85 -13.44
N PHE A 27 1.38 4.76 -14.10
CA PHE A 27 1.95 3.51 -14.57
C PHE A 27 3.29 3.19 -13.90
N ARG A 28 3.73 4.00 -12.93
CA ARG A 28 4.98 3.78 -12.21
C ARG A 28 4.73 2.91 -10.99
N ASN A 29 5.63 1.95 -10.78
CA ASN A 29 5.67 1.17 -9.55
C ASN A 29 6.39 1.96 -8.47
N ILE A 30 5.78 2.02 -7.28
CA ILE A 30 6.33 2.67 -6.10
C ILE A 30 6.82 1.55 -5.18
N LYS A 31 8.14 1.35 -5.15
CA LYS A 31 8.76 0.36 -4.27
C LYS A 31 9.02 0.96 -2.90
N ARG A 32 8.68 0.21 -1.85
CA ARG A 32 8.97 0.57 -0.46
C ARG A 32 9.27 -0.69 0.32
N ASP A 33 10.18 -0.58 1.28
CA ASP A 33 10.51 -1.69 2.17
C ASP A 33 10.66 -1.14 3.59
N ASP A 34 9.52 -0.93 4.25
CA ASP A 34 9.50 -0.53 5.64
C ASP A 34 10.00 -1.69 6.51
N PRO A 35 10.93 -1.42 7.45
CA PRO A 35 11.33 -2.43 8.42
C PRO A 35 10.12 -2.91 9.22
N LEU A 36 10.24 -4.09 9.83
CA LEU A 36 9.23 -4.51 10.81
C LEU A 36 9.09 -3.43 11.89
N PRO A 37 7.86 -3.15 12.36
CA PRO A 37 7.69 -2.39 13.59
C PRO A 37 8.30 -3.22 14.74
N VAL A 38 9.50 -2.85 15.20
CA VAL A 38 10.21 -3.57 16.29
C VAL A 38 10.13 -2.74 17.57
N ASN A 39 9.97 -3.42 18.71
CA ASN A 39 10.20 -2.83 20.03
C ASN A 39 11.71 -2.55 20.19
N VAL A 40 12.15 -1.34 19.87
CA VAL A 40 13.56 -1.00 20.05
C VAL A 40 13.76 -0.47 21.47
N ASN A 41 13.98 -1.37 22.43
CA ASN A 41 14.68 -0.99 23.65
C ASN A 41 16.19 -1.06 23.33
N VAL A 42 16.77 0.05 22.84
CA VAL A 42 18.18 0.20 22.37
C VAL A 42 19.21 0.07 23.52
N LYS A 43 19.05 -0.88 24.45
CA LYS A 43 20.04 -1.14 25.50
C LYS A 43 20.71 -2.50 25.43
N GLU A 44 20.34 -3.36 24.47
CA GLU A 44 20.89 -4.72 24.38
C GLU A 44 21.55 -5.04 23.02
N GLU A 45 22.01 -4.04 22.27
CA GLU A 45 22.73 -4.29 21.01
C GLU A 45 24.25 -4.48 21.22
N GLN A 46 24.79 -4.18 22.41
CA GLN A 46 26.24 -4.22 22.63
C GLN A 46 26.76 -5.54 23.23
N ASP A 47 25.90 -6.53 23.53
CA ASP A 47 26.32 -7.74 24.25
C ASP A 47 25.74 -9.07 23.73
N ARG A 48 25.18 -9.13 22.51
CA ARG A 48 24.62 -10.39 21.95
C ARG A 48 25.45 -10.98 20.82
N MET A 49 25.85 -12.24 21.02
CA MET A 49 26.51 -13.13 20.05
C MET A 49 25.66 -13.34 18.79
N PRO A 50 26.28 -13.57 17.61
CA PRO A 50 25.55 -13.82 16.37
C PRO A 50 24.89 -15.20 16.41
N GLY A 51 23.56 -15.24 16.43
CA GLY A 51 22.80 -16.49 16.36
C GLY A 51 21.38 -16.47 16.92
N GLU A 52 20.86 -15.35 17.40
CA GLU A 52 19.48 -15.27 17.89
C GLU A 52 18.53 -14.88 16.75
N GLU A 53 17.90 -15.90 16.15
CA GLU A 53 16.83 -15.74 15.17
C GLU A 53 15.68 -14.96 15.82
N SER A 54 15.31 -13.84 15.21
CA SER A 54 14.26 -12.95 15.74
C SER A 54 12.94 -13.71 15.84
N VAL A 55 12.56 -14.07 17.06
CA VAL A 55 11.25 -14.66 17.33
C VAL A 55 10.21 -13.56 17.10
N LEU A 56 9.54 -13.59 15.95
CA LEU A 56 8.40 -12.72 15.64
C LEU A 56 7.35 -12.90 16.76
N PRO A 57 7.04 -11.84 17.54
CA PRO A 57 6.04 -11.94 18.59
C PRO A 57 4.67 -12.20 17.97
N ASP A 58 4.00 -13.21 18.53
CA ASP A 58 2.63 -13.69 18.28
C ASP A 58 2.05 -13.40 16.89
N THR A 59 2.18 -14.41 16.03
CA THR A 59 1.70 -14.44 14.65
C THR A 59 0.16 -14.33 14.62
N LEU A 60 -0.40 -13.12 14.67
CA LEU A 60 -1.70 -12.88 14.08
C LEU A 60 -1.61 -13.33 12.61
N LEU A 61 -2.51 -14.25 12.21
CA LEU A 61 -2.51 -14.90 10.90
C LEU A 61 -2.39 -13.84 9.80
N ALA A 62 -1.39 -13.99 8.93
CA ALA A 62 -1.31 -13.17 7.72
C ALA A 62 -2.48 -13.49 6.80
N ALA A 63 -3.24 -12.46 6.44
CA ALA A 63 -4.32 -12.54 5.47
C ALA A 63 -3.76 -12.39 4.05
N ASN A 64 -4.11 -13.31 3.16
CA ASN A 64 -3.74 -13.18 1.75
C ASN A 64 -4.50 -12.01 1.09
N ILE A 65 -3.79 -11.23 0.30
CA ILE A 65 -4.39 -10.16 -0.50
C ILE A 65 -5.11 -10.77 -1.70
N GLN A 66 -6.34 -10.34 -1.90
CA GLN A 66 -7.19 -10.67 -3.03
C GLN A 66 -7.34 -9.44 -3.92
N GLY A 67 -6.71 -9.48 -5.09
CA GLY A 67 -6.94 -8.50 -6.16
C GLY A 67 -8.29 -8.68 -6.85
N THR A 68 -8.69 -7.70 -7.64
CA THR A 68 -9.85 -7.81 -8.54
C THR A 68 -9.39 -8.18 -9.96
N PRO A 69 -10.29 -8.63 -10.86
CA PRO A 69 -9.91 -8.92 -12.25
C PRO A 69 -9.27 -7.74 -12.98
N ALA A 70 -9.68 -6.50 -12.67
CA ALA A 70 -9.13 -5.28 -13.24
C ALA A 70 -7.88 -4.77 -12.51
N HIS A 71 -7.72 -5.10 -11.22
CA HIS A 71 -6.62 -4.63 -10.39
C HIS A 71 -5.97 -5.84 -9.69
N PRO A 72 -5.09 -6.57 -10.38
CA PRO A 72 -4.42 -7.71 -9.79
C PRO A 72 -3.55 -7.26 -8.60
N ALA A 73 -3.54 -8.07 -7.55
CA ALA A 73 -2.74 -7.82 -6.37
C ALA A 73 -2.32 -9.13 -5.70
N SER A 74 -1.20 -9.10 -4.98
CA SER A 74 -0.65 -10.23 -4.24
C SER A 74 0.12 -9.77 -3.01
N GLY A 75 0.48 -10.73 -2.16
CA GLY A 75 1.15 -10.51 -0.88
C GLY A 75 0.23 -10.81 0.28
N THR A 76 0.63 -10.37 1.47
CA THR A 76 -0.15 -10.58 2.70
C THR A 76 -0.31 -9.29 3.48
N VAL A 77 -1.35 -9.24 4.31
CA VAL A 77 -1.57 -8.18 5.30
C VAL A 77 -1.65 -8.82 6.67
N ARG A 78 -0.99 -8.22 7.66
CA ARG A 78 -1.10 -8.62 9.07
C ARG A 78 -1.17 -7.39 9.96
N VAL A 79 -1.74 -7.59 11.15
CA VAL A 79 -1.69 -6.59 12.20
C VAL A 79 -0.49 -6.91 13.09
N VAL A 80 0.36 -5.92 13.34
CA VAL A 80 1.56 -6.03 14.18
C VAL A 80 1.46 -5.03 15.32
N GLU A 81 1.83 -5.45 16.53
CA GLU A 81 1.91 -4.55 17.68
C GLU A 81 3.38 -4.24 18.01
N ALA A 82 3.69 -2.96 18.18
CA ALA A 82 5.01 -2.49 18.60
C ALA A 82 4.89 -1.14 19.32
N ASP A 83 5.65 -0.95 20.40
CA ASP A 83 5.69 0.28 21.21
C ASP A 83 4.29 0.78 21.68
N GLY A 84 3.39 -0.16 22.01
CA GLY A 84 2.03 0.15 22.43
C GLY A 84 1.16 0.79 21.33
N LYS A 85 1.57 0.59 20.06
CA LYS A 85 0.84 0.94 18.84
C LYS A 85 0.54 -0.31 18.03
N ARG A 86 -0.48 -0.22 17.18
CA ARG A 86 -0.84 -1.26 16.22
C ARG A 86 -0.55 -0.76 14.81
N TYR A 87 -0.10 -1.66 13.95
CA TYR A 87 0.21 -1.36 12.56
C TYR A 87 -0.47 -2.37 11.65
N LEU A 88 -1.07 -1.89 10.58
CA LEU A 88 -1.46 -2.68 9.43
C LEU A 88 -0.24 -2.79 8.51
N ARG A 89 0.36 -3.97 8.46
CA ARG A 89 1.56 -4.23 7.68
C ARG A 89 1.21 -5.04 6.43
N TYR A 90 1.54 -4.47 5.28
CA TYR A 90 1.57 -5.17 4.00
C TYR A 90 2.95 -5.79 3.80
N GLU A 91 3.00 -7.05 3.35
CA GLU A 91 4.22 -7.82 3.13
C GLU A 91 4.25 -8.45 1.75
N ASN A 92 5.41 -8.40 1.09
CA ASN A 92 5.59 -8.84 -0.30
C ASN A 92 4.47 -8.32 -1.21
N PHE A 93 4.01 -7.10 -0.92
CA PHE A 93 2.87 -6.50 -1.57
C PHE A 93 3.20 -6.24 -3.03
N LYS A 94 2.24 -6.49 -3.89
CA LYS A 94 2.29 -6.08 -5.29
C LYS A 94 0.90 -5.72 -5.76
N THR A 95 0.75 -4.56 -6.38
CA THR A 95 -0.48 -4.16 -7.08
C THR A 95 -0.14 -3.18 -8.20
N ILE A 96 -1.14 -2.79 -8.97
CA ILE A 96 -1.02 -1.72 -9.97
C ILE A 96 -1.26 -0.36 -9.33
N ASN A 97 -0.70 0.69 -9.93
CA ASN A 97 -0.93 2.06 -9.48
C ASN A 97 -2.28 2.59 -9.97
N GLY A 98 -2.75 3.70 -9.39
CA GLY A 98 -4.01 4.35 -9.72
C GLY A 98 -3.98 5.83 -9.37
N PRO A 99 -4.97 6.63 -9.81
CA PRO A 99 -4.91 8.08 -9.66
C PRO A 99 -5.01 8.59 -8.21
N ASP A 100 -5.69 7.85 -7.34
CA ASP A 100 -6.09 8.33 -6.01
C ASP A 100 -6.31 7.15 -5.04
N LEU A 101 -5.25 6.42 -4.73
CA LEU A 101 -5.31 5.17 -3.94
C LEU A 101 -5.08 5.42 -2.45
N PHE A 102 -5.90 4.79 -1.62
CA PHE A 102 -5.83 4.85 -0.15
C PHE A 102 -5.92 3.46 0.47
N VAL A 103 -5.42 3.35 1.71
CA VAL A 103 -5.56 2.16 2.54
C VAL A 103 -6.65 2.38 3.57
N TYR A 104 -7.69 1.54 3.53
CA TYR A 104 -8.82 1.60 4.45
C TYR A 104 -8.88 0.37 5.35
N LEU A 105 -9.29 0.55 6.60
CA LEU A 105 -9.93 -0.50 7.38
C LEU A 105 -11.44 -0.38 7.16
N SER A 106 -12.12 -1.46 6.79
CA SER A 106 -13.51 -1.40 6.35
C SER A 106 -14.38 -2.50 6.96
N GLY A 107 -15.64 -2.15 7.22
CA GLY A 107 -16.69 -3.09 7.65
C GLY A 107 -17.22 -3.97 6.51
N ASP A 108 -17.09 -3.50 5.27
CA ASP A 108 -17.60 -4.14 4.06
C ASP A 108 -16.66 -3.90 2.86
N LEU A 109 -16.83 -4.68 1.78
CA LEU A 109 -15.99 -4.57 0.58
C LEU A 109 -16.34 -3.36 -0.31
N GLU A 110 -17.49 -2.71 -0.07
CA GLU A 110 -17.91 -1.52 -0.81
C GLU A 110 -17.46 -0.22 -0.13
N ALA A 111 -16.72 -0.31 0.99
CA ALA A 111 -16.27 0.82 1.79
C ALA A 111 -17.42 1.75 2.20
N LYS A 112 -18.58 1.21 2.62
CA LYS A 112 -19.68 2.03 3.16
C LYS A 112 -19.37 2.54 4.57
N THR A 113 -18.68 1.72 5.37
CA THR A 113 -18.22 2.09 6.72
C THR A 113 -16.73 1.79 6.83
N TYR A 114 -15.90 2.83 6.94
CA TYR A 114 -14.44 2.66 6.88
C TYR A 114 -13.68 3.70 7.72
N VAL A 115 -12.43 3.36 8.02
CA VAL A 115 -11.40 4.23 8.59
C VAL A 115 -10.30 4.39 7.54
N ASN A 116 -9.99 5.62 7.16
CA ASN A 116 -8.92 5.92 6.21
C ASN A 116 -7.56 5.98 6.94
N LEU A 117 -6.62 5.10 6.60
CA LEU A 117 -5.26 5.08 7.15
C LEU A 117 -4.26 5.94 6.34
N GLY A 118 -4.69 6.52 5.23
CA GLY A 118 -3.91 7.41 4.38
C GLY A 118 -3.69 6.87 2.96
N GLU A 119 -3.00 7.68 2.16
CA GLU A 119 -2.65 7.35 0.77
C GLU A 119 -1.84 6.05 0.68
N LEU A 120 -1.99 5.33 -0.43
CA LEU A 120 -1.19 4.16 -0.72
C LEU A 120 0.25 4.60 -1.05
N ARG A 121 1.18 4.32 -0.13
CA ARG A 121 2.58 4.78 -0.24
C ARG A 121 3.50 3.85 -1.02
N ALA A 122 3.01 2.68 -1.43
CA ALA A 122 3.78 1.68 -2.15
C ALA A 122 2.85 0.79 -2.98
N THR A 123 3.26 0.46 -4.20
CA THR A 123 2.62 -0.57 -5.01
C THR A 123 3.40 -1.88 -4.98
N GLU A 124 4.63 -1.86 -4.46
CA GLU A 124 5.50 -3.02 -4.34
C GLU A 124 6.31 -3.00 -3.02
N GLY A 125 6.43 -4.15 -2.35
CA GLY A 125 7.31 -4.38 -1.20
C GLY A 125 6.58 -4.41 0.15
N ASN A 126 7.16 -3.83 1.18
CA ASN A 126 6.64 -3.86 2.56
C ASN A 126 6.31 -2.44 3.03
N VAL A 127 5.13 -2.26 3.63
CA VAL A 127 4.69 -0.94 4.10
C VAL A 127 3.80 -1.05 5.35
N ASN A 128 4.03 -0.14 6.31
CA ASN A 128 3.34 -0.15 7.60
C ASN A 128 2.42 1.07 7.78
N TYR A 129 1.13 0.87 8.04
CA TYR A 129 0.20 1.94 8.39
C TYR A 129 -0.15 1.87 9.86
N GLU A 130 -0.01 2.97 10.60
CA GLU A 130 -0.44 3.00 12.01
C GLU A 130 -1.97 2.92 12.09
N ILE A 131 -2.47 2.02 12.95
CA ILE A 131 -3.89 1.87 13.23
C ILE A 131 -4.19 2.71 14.48
N PRO A 132 -5.14 3.66 14.43
CA PRO A 132 -5.52 4.43 15.60
C PRO A 132 -5.98 3.52 16.77
N LYS A 133 -5.66 3.92 18.00
CA LYS A 133 -5.80 3.07 19.19
C LYS A 133 -7.26 2.74 19.52
N ASP A 134 -8.18 3.59 19.10
CA ASP A 134 -9.63 3.51 19.32
C ASP A 134 -10.37 2.65 18.28
N ILE A 135 -9.68 2.14 17.26
CA ILE A 135 -10.32 1.31 16.22
C ILE A 135 -10.49 -0.13 16.69
N ASP A 136 -11.72 -0.62 16.67
CA ASP A 136 -12.03 -2.03 16.84
C ASP A 136 -11.99 -2.77 15.50
N LEU A 137 -11.08 -3.73 15.35
CA LEU A 137 -10.91 -4.49 14.12
C LEU A 137 -11.99 -5.57 13.93
N ASP A 138 -12.83 -5.84 14.93
CA ASP A 138 -14.01 -6.71 14.77
C ASP A 138 -15.12 -5.98 13.99
N VAL A 139 -15.16 -4.65 14.11
CA VAL A 139 -16.05 -3.78 13.33
C VAL A 139 -15.50 -3.54 11.92
N TYR A 140 -14.17 -3.52 11.77
CA TYR A 140 -13.49 -3.29 10.49
C TYR A 140 -12.58 -4.47 10.10
N PRO A 141 -13.14 -5.65 9.76
CA PRO A 141 -12.37 -6.87 9.53
C PRO A 141 -11.62 -6.90 8.20
N TYR A 142 -11.79 -5.90 7.33
CA TYR A 142 -11.13 -5.83 6.03
C TYR A 142 -10.09 -4.72 5.96
N ALA A 143 -8.93 -5.04 5.40
CA ALA A 143 -8.00 -4.06 4.85
C ALA A 143 -8.27 -3.92 3.34
N LEU A 144 -8.57 -2.71 2.87
CA LEU A 144 -8.82 -2.42 1.46
C LEU A 144 -7.75 -1.48 0.91
N VAL A 145 -7.37 -1.70 -0.35
CA VAL A 145 -6.86 -0.62 -1.19
C VAL A 145 -8.02 -0.11 -2.03
N TRP A 146 -8.35 1.17 -1.87
CA TRP A 146 -9.51 1.81 -2.46
C TRP A 146 -9.09 2.99 -3.33
N CYS A 147 -9.65 3.10 -4.53
CA CYS A 147 -9.51 4.32 -5.32
C CYS A 147 -10.63 5.29 -4.95
N GLN A 148 -10.29 6.35 -4.21
CA GLN A 148 -11.27 7.29 -3.69
C GLN A 148 -11.95 8.09 -4.82
N GLN A 149 -11.17 8.61 -5.77
CA GLN A 149 -11.69 9.34 -6.94
C GLN A 149 -12.76 8.58 -7.74
N PHE A 150 -12.64 7.26 -7.89
CA PHE A 150 -13.57 6.46 -8.68
C PHE A 150 -14.51 5.58 -7.86
N SER A 151 -14.36 5.55 -6.54
CA SER A 151 -15.15 4.70 -5.65
C SER A 151 -15.11 3.22 -6.05
N VAL A 152 -13.92 2.69 -6.30
CA VAL A 152 -13.71 1.29 -6.69
C VAL A 152 -12.68 0.58 -5.82
N LEU A 153 -12.96 -0.70 -5.56
CA LEU A 153 -12.05 -1.60 -4.85
C LEU A 153 -10.92 -2.06 -5.78
N PHE A 154 -9.67 -1.89 -5.33
CA PHE A 154 -8.51 -2.45 -6.02
C PHE A 154 -8.20 -3.85 -5.50
N ASN A 155 -8.02 -3.97 -4.19
CA ASN A 155 -7.75 -5.24 -3.54
C ASN A 155 -8.22 -5.22 -2.07
N SER A 156 -8.35 -6.41 -1.49
CA SER A 156 -8.79 -6.58 -0.11
C SER A 156 -8.02 -7.70 0.59
N ALA A 157 -7.95 -7.64 1.91
CA ALA A 157 -7.50 -8.73 2.77
C ALA A 157 -8.41 -8.80 4.00
N LYS A 158 -8.88 -10.00 4.35
CA LYS A 158 -9.70 -10.22 5.56
C LYS A 158 -8.78 -10.51 6.74
N ILE A 159 -8.59 -9.52 7.60
CA ILE A 159 -7.61 -9.52 8.70
C ILE A 159 -8.20 -9.97 10.04
N ARG A 160 -9.54 -10.07 10.12
CA ARG A 160 -10.29 -10.70 11.21
C ARG A 160 -11.46 -11.52 10.67
#